data_AF-A0A397FS92-F1
#
_entry.id   AF-A0A397FS92-F1
#
_cell.length_a   1.000
_cell.length_b   1.000
_cell.length_c   1.000
_cell.angle_alpha   90.00
_cell.angle_beta   90.00
_cell.angle_gamma   90.00
#
_symmetry.space_group_name_H-M   'P 1'
#
loop_
_entity.id
_entity.type
_entity.pdbx_description
1 polymer ?
#
loop_
_entity_poly.entity_id
_entity_poly.type
_entity_poly.pdbx_seq_one_letter_code
_entity_poly.pdbx_strand_id
1 'polypeptide(L)'
;MNFWNQLESKKITDREQIHQHLIQKLGTPTTKIQSNLLSELTKKINSYYTEETDQNYTTYSLFGSITEISDKKQKTGKNKGQTYYVLKLGGGHTKETLQARKENLTEDKWNQISHMKILGQNLVFKYRKWITNKQVLDFYPQGKK
;
A
#
# COMPACT_ATOMS: atom_id res chain seq x y z
N MET A 1 30.95 18.44 8.95
CA MET A 1 29.60 18.11 9.45
C MET A 1 29.42 16.60 9.31
N ASN A 2 29.18 15.86 10.40
CA ASN A 2 29.10 14.40 10.34
C ASN A 2 27.78 13.94 9.65
N PHE A 3 27.70 12.67 9.25
CA PHE A 3 26.54 12.07 8.58
C PHE A 3 25.23 12.22 9.37
N TRP A 4 25.28 11.95 10.67
CA TRP A 4 24.12 12.00 11.56
C TRP A 4 23.55 13.42 11.69
N ASN A 5 24.41 14.43 11.84
CA ASN A 5 24.02 15.84 11.87
C ASN A 5 23.39 16.26 10.53
N GLN A 6 23.79 15.67 9.40
CA GLN A 6 23.18 15.95 8.09
C GLN A 6 21.79 15.30 7.95
N LEU A 7 21.58 14.12 8.56
CA LEU A 7 20.27 13.48 8.66
C LEU A 7 19.33 14.25 9.60
N GLU A 8 19.79 14.61 10.79
CA GLU A 8 19.02 15.38 11.79
C GLU A 8 18.62 16.77 11.27
N SER A 9 19.50 17.42 10.51
CA SER A 9 19.22 18.73 9.89
C SER A 9 18.41 18.63 8.59
N LYS A 10 17.88 17.45 8.23
CA LYS A 10 17.13 17.19 6.99
C LYS A 10 17.86 17.65 5.72
N LYS A 11 19.20 17.61 5.70
CA LYS A 11 20.01 17.86 4.50
C LYS A 11 20.10 16.63 3.61
N ILE A 12 20.10 15.45 4.22
CA ILE A 12 19.93 14.17 3.54
C ILE A 12 18.51 13.70 3.81
N THR A 13 17.70 13.59 2.77
CA THR A 13 16.27 13.23 2.88
C THR A 13 15.87 12.05 2.01
N ASP A 14 16.82 11.48 1.27
CA ASP A 14 16.55 10.43 0.30
C ASP A 14 17.41 9.19 0.56
N ARG A 15 16.82 8.03 0.25
CA ARG A 15 17.42 6.71 0.44
C ARG A 15 18.68 6.53 -0.38
N GLU A 16 18.74 7.08 -1.60
CA GLU A 16 19.91 6.96 -2.47
C GLU A 16 21.10 7.72 -1.88
N GLN A 17 20.85 8.91 -1.32
CA GLN A 17 21.91 9.70 -0.66
C GLN A 17 22.47 9.01 0.58
N ILE A 18 21.61 8.35 1.38
CA ILE A 18 22.01 7.51 2.52
C ILE A 18 22.88 6.35 2.03
N HIS A 19 22.44 5.67 0.98
CA HIS A 19 23.13 4.51 0.40
C HIS A 19 24.53 4.89 -0.13
N GLN A 20 24.64 5.98 -0.88
CA GLN A 20 25.92 6.47 -1.41
C GLN A 20 26.88 6.87 -0.30
N HIS A 21 26.38 7.52 0.76
CA HIS A 21 27.22 7.88 1.90
C HIS A 21 27.78 6.65 2.63
N LEU A 22 26.96 5.61 2.79
CA LEU A 22 27.39 4.35 3.39
C LEU A 22 28.44 3.64 2.53
N ILE A 23 28.29 3.62 1.20
CA ILE A 23 29.31 3.08 0.28
C ILE A 23 30.61 3.87 0.37
N GLN A 24 30.54 5.20 0.38
CA GLN A 24 31.73 6.04 0.44
C GLN A 24 32.52 5.81 1.74
N LYS A 25 31.85 5.43 2.82
CA LYS A 25 32.46 5.24 4.14
C LYS A 25 32.86 3.79 4.44
N LEU A 26 32.06 2.82 4.01
CA LEU A 26 32.24 1.39 4.29
C LEU A 26 32.90 0.63 3.13
N GLY A 27 33.01 1.27 1.96
CA GLY A 27 33.48 0.65 0.72
C GLY A 27 32.37 -0.06 -0.05
N THR A 28 32.63 -0.34 -1.33
CA THR A 28 31.70 -1.07 -2.19
C THR A 28 31.60 -2.54 -1.75
N PRO A 29 30.39 -3.09 -1.55
CA PRO A 29 30.22 -4.50 -1.23
C PRO A 29 30.81 -5.41 -2.31
N THR A 30 31.62 -6.39 -1.91
CA THR A 30 32.17 -7.42 -2.82
C THR A 30 31.44 -8.76 -2.69
N THR A 31 30.63 -8.93 -1.65
CA THR A 31 29.86 -10.15 -1.39
C THR A 31 28.37 -9.87 -1.23
N LYS A 32 27.54 -10.88 -1.52
CA LYS A 32 26.08 -10.80 -1.37
C LYS A 32 25.65 -10.48 0.08
N ILE A 33 26.40 -10.98 1.07
CA ILE A 33 26.12 -10.72 2.49
C ILE A 33 26.35 -9.23 2.80
N GLN A 34 27.44 -8.64 2.32
CA GLN A 34 27.71 -7.21 2.47
C GLN A 34 26.66 -6.34 1.76
N SER A 35 26.21 -6.73 0.57
CA SER A 35 25.12 -6.01 -0.14
C SER A 35 23.81 -6.05 0.65
N ASN A 36 23.47 -7.20 1.25
CA ASN A 36 22.28 -7.34 2.09
C ASN A 36 22.39 -6.48 3.36
N LEU A 37 23.53 -6.49 4.04
CA LEU A 37 23.80 -5.68 5.22
C LEU A 37 23.70 -4.18 4.91
N LEU A 38 24.30 -3.73 3.81
CA LEU A 38 24.23 -2.35 3.36
C LEU A 38 22.78 -1.93 3.08
N SER A 39 22.01 -2.78 2.41
CA SER A 39 20.59 -2.54 2.13
C SER A 39 19.75 -2.41 3.40
N GLU A 40 19.95 -3.30 4.38
CA GLU A 40 19.23 -3.26 5.66
C GLU A 40 19.61 -2.05 6.52
N LEU A 41 20.89 -1.68 6.56
CA LEU A 41 21.35 -0.45 7.22
C LEU A 41 20.72 0.79 6.58
N THR A 42 20.72 0.84 5.24
CA THR A 42 20.13 1.94 4.47
C THR A 42 18.64 2.08 4.79
N LYS A 43 17.89 0.98 4.76
CA LYS A 43 16.46 0.96 5.12
C LYS A 43 16.22 1.46 6.54
N LYS A 44 16.99 0.97 7.53
CA LYS A 44 16.81 1.39 8.93
C LYS A 44 17.10 2.88 9.09
N ILE A 45 18.21 3.37 8.57
CA ILE A 45 18.57 4.80 8.68
C ILE A 45 17.50 5.66 7.98
N ASN A 46 17.06 5.26 6.79
CA ASN A 46 16.00 5.95 6.07
C ASN A 46 14.69 6.01 6.88
N SER A 47 14.27 4.90 7.46
CA SER A 47 13.04 4.83 8.26
C SER A 47 13.06 5.71 9.52
N TYR A 48 14.23 5.91 10.14
CA TYR A 48 14.37 6.77 11.32
C TYR A 48 14.45 8.26 11.00
N TYR A 49 15.12 8.64 9.91
CA TYR A 49 15.51 10.03 9.66
C TYR A 49 14.83 10.68 8.47
N THR A 50 14.18 9.89 7.62
CA THR A 50 13.38 10.41 6.51
C THR A 50 11.92 10.13 6.81
N GLU A 51 11.05 11.06 6.43
CA GLU A 51 9.62 10.78 6.35
C GLU A 51 9.46 9.80 5.18
N GLU A 52 9.54 8.49 5.47
CA GLU A 52 9.15 7.47 4.50
C GLU A 52 7.72 7.80 4.06
N THR A 53 7.58 8.29 2.82
CA THR A 53 6.28 8.53 2.19
C THR A 53 5.52 7.22 1.98
N ASP A 54 6.16 6.08 2.22
CA ASP A 54 5.49 4.80 2.45
C ASP A 54 4.87 4.81 3.85
N GLN A 55 3.69 5.44 3.91
CA GLN A 55 2.75 5.31 5.02
C GLN A 55 2.68 3.84 5.44
N ASN A 56 3.10 3.55 6.68
CA ASN A 56 3.00 2.24 7.32
C ASN A 56 1.52 1.82 7.39
N TYR A 57 1.02 1.26 6.30
CA TYR A 57 -0.33 0.74 6.23
C TYR A 57 -0.33 -0.70 6.71
N THR A 58 -1.02 -0.97 7.81
CA THR A 58 -1.36 -2.34 8.15
C THR A 58 -2.34 -2.86 7.11
N THR A 59 -1.94 -3.90 6.38
CA THR A 59 -2.81 -4.61 5.45
C THR A 59 -3.61 -5.65 6.23
N TYR A 60 -4.92 -5.63 6.04
CA TYR A 60 -5.87 -6.55 6.64
C TYR A 60 -6.48 -7.44 5.57
N SER A 61 -7.04 -8.57 6.02
CA SER A 61 -7.81 -9.48 5.18
C SER A 61 -9.24 -9.58 5.71
N LEU A 62 -10.22 -9.58 4.81
CA LEU A 62 -11.63 -9.79 5.14
C LEU A 62 -12.26 -10.74 4.13
N PHE A 63 -13.05 -11.68 4.62
CA PHE A 63 -13.86 -12.56 3.80
C PHE A 63 -15.30 -12.06 3.78
N GLY A 64 -15.93 -12.09 2.60
CA GLY A 64 -17.36 -11.75 2.48
C GLY A 64 -17.90 -11.93 1.06
N SER A 65 -19.23 -12.06 0.97
CA SER A 65 -19.94 -12.01 -0.31
C SER A 65 -20.15 -10.55 -0.72
N ILE A 66 -19.93 -10.22 -2.00
CA ILE A 66 -20.28 -8.89 -2.49
C ILE A 66 -21.78 -8.82 -2.74
N THR A 67 -22.51 -8.02 -1.97
CA THR A 67 -23.95 -7.81 -2.15
C THR A 67 -24.28 -6.59 -2.98
N GLU A 68 -23.38 -5.60 -3.04
CA GLU A 68 -23.62 -4.38 -3.81
C GLU A 68 -22.30 -3.77 -4.30
N ILE A 69 -22.33 -3.22 -5.51
CA ILE A 69 -21.25 -2.43 -6.10
C ILE A 69 -21.86 -1.10 -6.54
N SER A 70 -21.44 0.00 -5.91
CA SER A 70 -21.88 1.36 -6.28
C SER A 70 -20.69 2.17 -6.78
N ASP A 71 -20.84 2.89 -7.88
CA ASP A 71 -19.84 3.88 -8.29
C ASP A 71 -20.01 5.18 -7.47
N LYS A 72 -18.90 5.82 -7.13
CA LYS A 72 -18.88 7.11 -6.46
C LYS A 72 -17.81 8.01 -7.06
N LYS A 73 -18.13 9.28 -7.19
CA LYS A 73 -17.16 10.31 -7.58
C LYS A 73 -16.66 11.05 -6.35
N GLN A 74 -15.35 11.26 -6.26
CA GLN A 74 -14.81 12.16 -5.24
C GLN A 74 -15.24 13.60 -5.51
N LYS A 75 -15.87 14.22 -4.50
CA LYS A 75 -16.38 15.59 -4.60
C LYS A 75 -15.36 16.65 -4.18
N THR A 76 -14.34 16.27 -3.42
CA THR A 76 -13.40 17.19 -2.75
C THR A 76 -11.98 16.62 -2.68
N GLY A 77 -10.97 17.48 -2.48
CA GLY A 77 -9.56 17.09 -2.29
C GLY A 77 -8.77 16.90 -3.60
N LYS A 78 -7.52 16.42 -3.48
CA LYS A 78 -6.58 16.24 -4.60
C LYS A 78 -7.10 15.28 -5.69
N ASN A 79 -8.01 14.38 -5.35
CA ASN A 79 -8.56 13.36 -6.25
C ASN A 79 -9.99 13.71 -6.70
N LYS A 80 -10.42 14.98 -6.60
CA LYS A 80 -11.74 15.42 -7.05
C LYS A 80 -11.99 15.04 -8.51
N GLY A 81 -13.17 14.51 -8.80
CA GLY A 81 -13.57 14.05 -10.13
C GLY A 81 -13.19 12.61 -10.46
N GLN A 82 -12.32 11.97 -9.66
CA GLN A 82 -12.02 10.55 -9.84
C GLN A 82 -13.20 9.67 -9.39
N THR A 83 -13.51 8.66 -10.19
CA THR A 83 -14.51 7.63 -9.88
C THR A 83 -13.83 6.47 -9.13
N TYR A 84 -14.43 6.04 -8.02
CA TYR A 84 -14.08 4.85 -7.28
C TYR A 84 -15.32 3.98 -7.08
N TYR A 85 -15.14 2.68 -6.86
CA TYR A 85 -16.24 1.78 -6.55
C TYR A 85 -16.31 1.49 -5.06
N VAL A 86 -17.52 1.37 -4.55
CA VAL A 86 -17.83 0.96 -3.18
C VAL A 86 -18.42 -0.44 -3.23
N LEU A 87 -17.70 -1.40 -2.66
CA LEU A 87 -18.11 -2.78 -2.51
C LEU A 87 -18.73 -2.96 -1.12
N LYS A 88 -20.02 -3.27 -1.06
CA LYS A 88 -20.65 -3.69 0.20
C LYS A 88 -20.57 -5.20 0.30
N LEU A 89 -20.06 -5.65 1.43
CA LEU A 89 -20.00 -7.06 1.76
C LEU A 89 -21.22 -7.43 2.63
N GLY A 90 -21.87 -8.53 2.29
CA GLY A 90 -22.99 -9.09 3.04
C GLY A 90 -22.81 -10.58 3.33
N GLY A 91 -23.22 -10.99 4.53
CA GLY A 91 -23.05 -12.34 5.06
C GLY A 91 -22.63 -12.28 6.53
N GLY A 92 -23.45 -12.78 7.45
CA GLY A 92 -23.19 -12.76 8.90
C GLY A 92 -23.28 -11.37 9.57
N HIS A 93 -22.61 -11.19 10.72
CA HIS A 93 -22.64 -9.98 11.55
C HIS A 93 -21.88 -8.77 10.98
N THR A 94 -21.18 -8.91 9.86
CA THR A 94 -20.28 -7.88 9.32
C THR A 94 -20.85 -7.25 8.06
N LYS A 95 -21.52 -6.10 8.21
CA LYS A 95 -21.81 -5.19 7.11
C LYS A 95 -20.61 -4.28 6.90
N GLU A 96 -19.74 -4.69 5.99
CA GLU A 96 -18.48 -4.00 5.74
C GLU A 96 -18.47 -3.33 4.37
N THR A 97 -17.79 -2.19 4.28
CA THR A 97 -17.71 -1.41 3.05
C THR A 97 -16.25 -1.22 2.66
N LEU A 98 -15.90 -1.63 1.44
CA LEU A 98 -14.57 -1.50 0.87
C LEU A 98 -14.59 -0.55 -0.34
N GLN A 99 -13.57 0.28 -0.47
CA GLN A 99 -13.39 1.19 -1.59
C GLN A 99 -12.35 0.64 -2.55
N ALA A 100 -12.73 0.41 -3.80
CA ALA A 100 -11.82 0.06 -4.88
C ALA A 100 -11.47 1.31 -5.68
N ARG A 101 -10.17 1.54 -5.87
CA ARG A 101 -9.64 2.63 -6.69
C ARG A 101 -8.78 2.06 -7.81
N LYS A 102 -8.82 2.68 -8.98
CA LYS A 102 -8.13 2.17 -10.17
C LYS A 102 -6.62 2.10 -9.94
N GLU A 103 -6.05 3.06 -9.23
CA GLU A 103 -4.62 3.13 -8.93
C GLU A 103 -4.11 2.03 -7.98
N ASN A 104 -5.00 1.37 -7.23
CA ASN A 104 -4.62 0.33 -6.27
C ASN A 104 -4.75 -1.09 -6.82
N LEU A 105 -5.29 -1.25 -8.04
CA LEU A 105 -5.67 -2.54 -8.60
C LEU A 105 -5.05 -2.73 -9.98
N THR A 106 -4.81 -3.98 -10.35
CA THR A 106 -4.47 -4.32 -11.73
C THR A 106 -5.66 -4.03 -12.66
N GLU A 107 -5.38 -3.85 -13.95
CA GLU A 107 -6.41 -3.56 -14.95
C GLU A 107 -7.48 -4.66 -15.00
N ASP A 108 -7.08 -5.93 -14.92
CA ASP A 108 -8.02 -7.06 -14.88
C ASP A 108 -8.96 -6.98 -13.66
N LYS A 109 -8.42 -6.76 -12.46
CA LYS A 109 -9.21 -6.65 -11.22
C LYS A 109 -10.14 -5.46 -11.25
N TRP A 110 -9.67 -4.34 -11.79
CA TRP A 110 -10.50 -3.16 -12.00
C TRP A 110 -11.64 -3.45 -12.96
N ASN A 111 -11.37 -4.13 -14.07
CA ASN A 111 -12.38 -4.53 -15.05
C ASN A 111 -13.41 -5.50 -14.46
N GLN A 112 -12.99 -6.39 -13.57
CA GLN A 112 -13.91 -7.27 -12.85
C GLN A 112 -14.90 -6.47 -11.96
N ILE A 113 -14.44 -5.39 -11.33
CA ILE A 113 -15.31 -4.53 -10.51
C ILE A 113 -16.20 -3.64 -11.38
N SER A 114 -15.63 -2.97 -12.38
CA SER A 114 -16.36 -2.00 -13.22
C SER A 114 -17.46 -2.63 -14.07
N HIS A 115 -17.28 -3.91 -14.45
CA HIS A 115 -18.30 -4.70 -15.14
C HIS A 115 -19.11 -5.59 -14.19
N MET A 116 -19.04 -5.33 -12.88
CA MET A 116 -19.80 -6.05 -11.84
C MET A 116 -19.63 -7.57 -11.83
N LYS A 117 -18.55 -8.10 -12.40
CA LYS A 117 -18.33 -9.56 -12.56
C LYS A 117 -18.22 -10.31 -11.24
N ILE A 118 -17.83 -9.61 -10.18
CA ILE A 118 -17.63 -10.17 -8.83
C ILE A 118 -18.85 -10.05 -7.93
N LEU A 119 -19.96 -9.45 -8.41
CA LEU A 119 -21.20 -9.35 -7.66
C LEU A 119 -21.73 -10.75 -7.30
N GLY A 120 -22.12 -10.94 -6.04
CA GLY A 120 -22.58 -12.24 -5.51
C GLY A 120 -21.48 -13.25 -5.22
N GLN A 121 -20.21 -12.95 -5.52
CA GLN A 121 -19.10 -13.87 -5.25
C GLN A 121 -18.58 -13.74 -3.81
N ASN A 122 -18.20 -14.88 -3.23
CA ASN A 122 -17.47 -14.95 -1.97
C ASN A 122 -15.97 -14.81 -2.23
N LEU A 123 -15.39 -13.71 -1.76
CA LEU A 123 -13.99 -13.37 -2.02
C LEU A 123 -13.25 -13.07 -0.71
N VAL A 124 -11.94 -13.26 -0.74
CA VAL A 124 -11.02 -12.76 0.28
C VAL A 124 -10.45 -11.44 -0.21
N PHE A 125 -10.71 -10.35 0.51
CA PHE A 125 -10.22 -9.01 0.20
C PHE A 125 -9.01 -8.67 1.06
N LYS A 126 -7.93 -8.25 0.41
CA LYS A 126 -6.83 -7.53 1.06
C LYS A 126 -7.12 -6.04 1.01
N TYR A 127 -7.05 -5.36 2.15
CA TYR A 127 -7.34 -3.93 2.20
C TYR A 127 -6.49 -3.19 3.23
N ARG A 128 -6.26 -1.89 3.00
CA ARG A 128 -5.72 -0.96 4.00
C ARG A 128 -6.85 -0.24 4.72
N LYS A 129 -6.75 -0.09 6.05
CA LYS A 129 -7.71 0.68 6.85
C LYS A 129 -7.14 2.06 7.17
N TRP A 130 -7.78 3.11 6.66
CA TRP A 130 -7.69 4.47 7.19
C TRP A 130 -8.87 4.69 8.16
N ILE A 131 -8.73 5.60 9.11
CA ILE A 131 -9.71 5.95 10.16
C ILE A 131 -11.17 5.91 9.67
N THR A 132 -11.42 6.37 8.44
CA THR A 132 -12.76 6.45 7.84
C THR A 132 -12.97 5.59 6.58
N ASN A 133 -11.93 4.97 6.02
CA ASN A 133 -11.99 4.32 4.72
C ASN A 133 -11.20 3.01 4.68
N LYS A 134 -11.81 1.94 4.18
CA LYS A 134 -11.11 0.69 3.86
C LYS A 134 -10.86 0.65 2.36
N GLN A 135 -9.61 0.59 1.92
CA GLN A 135 -9.27 0.59 0.50
C GLN A 135 -8.76 -0.77 0.06
N VAL A 136 -9.40 -1.36 -0.95
CA VAL A 136 -9.01 -2.63 -1.54
C VAL A 136 -7.65 -2.49 -2.20
N LEU A 137 -6.79 -3.45 -1.92
CA LEU A 137 -5.48 -3.63 -2.54
C LEU A 137 -5.49 -4.85 -3.47
N ASP A 138 -6.22 -5.91 -3.11
CA ASP A 138 -6.43 -7.07 -3.96
C ASP A 138 -7.65 -7.89 -3.49
N PHE A 139 -8.10 -8.84 -4.30
CA PHE A 139 -9.11 -9.82 -3.92
C PHE A 139 -8.93 -11.15 -4.65
N TYR A 140 -9.26 -12.26 -4.00
CA TYR A 140 -9.09 -13.60 -4.57
C TYR A 140 -10.33 -14.45 -4.35
N PRO A 141 -10.64 -15.38 -5.28
CA PRO A 141 -11.60 -16.45 -5.01
C PRO A 141 -11.22 -17.17 -3.73
N GLN A 142 -12.21 -17.50 -2.91
CA GLN A 142 -11.98 -18.46 -1.84
C GLN A 142 -11.53 -19.77 -2.50
N GLY A 143 -10.28 -20.18 -2.26
CA GLY A 143 -9.77 -21.43 -2.78
C GLY A 143 -10.73 -22.56 -2.45
N LYS A 144 -11.01 -23.45 -3.42
CA LYS A 144 -11.74 -24.68 -3.13
C LYS A 144 -10.91 -25.45 -2.09
N LYS A 145 -11.52 -25.74 -0.94
CA LYS A 145 -11.05 -26.83 -0.10
C LYS A 145 -11.22 -28.15 -0.85
#